data_AF-A0A2E7VZD4-F1
#
_entry.id   AF-A0A2E7VZD4-F1
#
_cell.length_a   1.000
_cell.length_b   1.000
_cell.length_c   1.000
_cell.angle_alpha   90.00
_cell.angle_beta   90.00
_cell.angle_gamma   90.00
#
_symmetry.space_group_name_H-M   'P 1'
#
loop_
_entity.id
_entity.type
_entity.pdbx_description
1 polymer ?
#
loop_
_entity_poly.entity_id
_entity_poly.type
_entity_poly.pdbx_seq_one_letter_code
_entity_poly.pdbx_strand_id
1 'polypeptide(L)' 'EIRKMISSYNEVIYWWGNSLDEPDCLKKNVLKPKCFGKNKNKTPKHPLYLSYNTQIVDYR' A
#
# COMPACT_ATOMS: atom_id res chain seq x y z
N GLU A 1 -6.95 -7.40 -15.80
CA GLU A 1 -5.52 -7.64 -15.54
C GLU A 1 -5.17 -7.50 -14.05
N ILE A 2 -5.34 -6.32 -13.45
CA ILE A 2 -5.00 -6.05 -12.04
C ILE A 2 -5.63 -7.02 -11.02
N ARG A 3 -6.89 -7.43 -11.22
CA ARG A 3 -7.56 -8.40 -10.34
C ARG A 3 -6.86 -9.76 -10.31
N LYS A 4 -6.39 -10.23 -11.48
CA LYS A 4 -5.67 -11.50 -11.60
C LYS A 4 -4.32 -11.44 -10.89
N MET A 5 -3.63 -10.29 -11.01
CA MET A 5 -2.41 -10.02 -10.24
C MET A 5 -2.69 -10.01 -8.73
N ILE A 6 -3.68 -9.25 -8.27
CA ILE A 6 -4.00 -9.19 -6.84
C ILE A 6 -4.33 -10.59 -6.30
N SER A 7 -5.06 -11.42 -7.06
CA SER A 7 -5.36 -12.80 -6.65
C SER A 7 -4.15 -13.75 -6.68
N SER A 8 -3.08 -13.42 -7.41
CA SER A 8 -1.89 -14.27 -7.51
C SER A 8 -0.84 -13.99 -6.43
N TYR A 9 -1.08 -13.01 -5.55
CA TYR A 9 -0.18 -12.67 -4.45
C TYR A 9 -0.88 -12.81 -3.10
N ASN A 10 -0.13 -13.24 -2.09
CA ASN A 10 -0.65 -13.39 -0.73
C ASN A 10 -0.83 -12.03 -0.04
N GLU A 11 0.02 -11.06 -0.38
CA GLU A 11 0.02 -9.74 0.24
C GLU A 11 0.18 -8.65 -0.82
N VAL A 12 -0.57 -7.58 -0.64
CA VAL A 12 -0.47 -6.37 -1.46
C VAL A 12 -0.06 -5.23 -0.57
N ILE A 13 1.03 -4.58 -0.92
CA ILE A 13 1.60 -3.52 -0.10
C ILE A 13 1.61 -2.22 -0.88
N TYR A 14 1.08 -1.17 -0.24
CA TYR A 14 0.92 0.15 -0.82
C TYR A 14 2.03 1.08 -0.40
N TRP A 15 2.40 1.93 -1.35
CA TRP A 15 3.39 2.97 -1.18
C TRP A 15 3.11 4.06 -2.20
N TRP A 16 2.91 5.28 -1.74
CA TRP A 16 2.55 6.39 -2.60
C TRP A 16 3.69 7.41 -2.57
N GLY A 17 3.91 8.08 -3.69
CA GLY A 17 4.71 9.29 -3.73
C GLY A 17 3.84 10.48 -3.31
N ASN A 18 3.50 11.32 -4.29
CA ASN A 18 2.74 12.55 -4.06
C ASN A 18 1.21 12.38 -4.17
N SER A 19 0.70 11.16 -4.30
CA SER A 19 -0.75 10.93 -4.32
C SER A 19 -1.33 11.13 -2.93
N LEU A 20 -2.48 11.80 -2.85
CA LEU A 20 -3.18 12.05 -1.59
C LEU A 20 -4.26 11.00 -1.31
N ASP A 21 -4.78 10.35 -2.35
CA ASP A 21 -5.94 9.46 -2.25
C ASP A 21 -5.65 8.05 -2.76
N GLU A 22 -6.37 7.09 -2.18
CA GLU A 22 -6.37 5.70 -2.64
C GLU A 22 -7.23 5.59 -3.91
N PRO A 23 -6.69 5.11 -5.04
CA PRO A 23 -7.48 4.89 -6.25
C PRO A 23 -8.65 3.92 -6.00
N ASP A 24 -9.84 4.26 -6.49
CA ASP A 24 -11.05 3.44 -6.33
C ASP A 24 -10.88 2.00 -6.81
N CYS A 25 -10.08 1.80 -7.87
CA CYS A 25 -9.80 0.47 -8.39
C CYS A 25 -9.02 -0.38 -7.37
N LEU A 26 -8.11 0.20 -6.60
CA LEU A 26 -7.36 -0.51 -5.57
C LEU A 26 -8.23 -0.75 -4.35
N LYS A 27 -9.00 0.26 -3.94
CA LYS A 27 -9.93 0.18 -2.81
C LYS A 27 -10.97 -0.93 -2.96
N LYS A 28 -11.50 -1.12 -4.17
CA LYS A 28 -12.50 -2.15 -4.48
C LYS A 28 -11.94 -3.57 -4.58
N ASN A 29 -10.64 -3.72 -4.90
CA ASN A 29 -10.06 -5.02 -5.23
C ASN A 29 -9.09 -5.55 -4.16
N VAL A 30 -8.53 -4.68 -3.33
CA VAL A 30 -7.59 -5.04 -2.26
C VAL A 30 -8.27 -4.84 -0.91
N LEU A 31 -8.61 -5.96 -0.27
CA LEU A 31 -9.36 -5.96 0.98
C LEU A 31 -8.48 -5.64 2.19
N LYS A 32 -7.26 -6.20 2.23
CA LYS A 32 -6.31 -6.07 3.35
C LYS A 32 -4.96 -5.55 2.85
N PRO A 33 -4.89 -4.29 2.39
CA PRO A 33 -3.62 -3.70 1.99
C PRO A 33 -2.72 -3.49 3.20
N LYS A 34 -1.42 -3.66 2.99
CA LYS A 34 -0.39 -3.30 3.95
C LYS A 34 0.39 -2.05 3.47
N CYS A 35 1.26 -1.49 4.29
CA CYS A 35 2.17 -0.40 3.93
C CYS A 35 3.43 -0.39 4.82
N PHE A 36 4.49 0.33 4.43
CA PHE A 36 5.65 0.57 5.32
C PHE A 36 5.39 1.67 6.38
N GLY A 37 4.14 1.93 6.70
CA GLY A 37 3.70 3.03 7.57
C GLY A 37 3.01 4.15 6.81
N LYS A 38 2.50 5.13 7.57
CA LYS A 38 1.66 6.21 7.08
C LYS A 38 2.35 7.58 7.25
N ASN A 39 2.17 8.46 6.28
CA ASN A 39 2.51 9.87 6.36
C ASN A 39 1.51 10.62 7.28
N LYS A 40 1.78 11.89 7.57
CA LYS A 40 0.88 12.74 8.40
C LYS A 40 -0.52 12.86 7.81
N ASN A 41 -0.64 12.82 6.48
CA ASN A 41 -1.90 12.84 5.72
C ASN A 41 -2.55 11.44 5.60
N LYS A 42 -2.08 10.45 6.37
CA LYS A 42 -2.55 9.05 6.37
C LYS A 42 -2.29 8.26 5.08
N THR A 43 -1.53 8.80 4.12
CA THR A 43 -1.12 8.05 2.93
C THR A 43 0.02 7.08 3.25
N PRO A 44 0.10 5.92 2.58
CA PRO A 44 1.25 5.03 2.64
C PRO A 44 2.56 5.75 2.33
N LYS A 45 3.57 5.55 3.18
CA LYS A 45 4.91 6.08 2.97
C LYS A 45 5.54 5.50 1.70
N HIS A 46 6.25 6.35 0.97
CA HIS A 46 7.10 5.91 -0.12
C HIS A 46 8.25 5.04 0.44
N PRO A 47 8.65 3.95 -0.22
CA PRO A 47 9.69 3.04 0.29
C PRO A 47 11.09 3.64 0.16
N LEU A 48 11.25 4.63 -0.71
CA LEU A 48 12.53 5.34 -0.87
C LEU A 48 12.92 5.97 0.46
N TYR A 49 14.14 5.64 0.90
CA TYR A 49 14.75 6.08 2.16
C TYR A 49 14.22 5.43 3.45
N LEU A 50 13.42 4.36 3.35
CA LEU A 50 13.08 3.56 4.53
C LEU A 50 14.23 2.61 4.89
N SER A 51 14.44 2.41 6.19
CA SER A 51 15.38 1.40 6.68
C SER A 51 14.94 0.01 6.21
N TYR A 52 15.90 -0.87 5.93
CA TYR A 52 15.60 -2.28 5.67
C TYR A 52 14.80 -2.94 6.80
N ASN A 53 14.96 -2.47 8.04
CA ASN A 53 14.26 -2.98 9.21
C ASN A 53 12.84 -2.40 9.37
N THR A 54 12.36 -1.62 8.39
CA THR A 54 11.02 -1.02 8.45
C THR A 54 9.98 -2.11 8.38
N GLN A 55 9.16 -2.22 9.42
CA GLN A 55 8.10 -3.20 9.49
C GLN A 55 6.96 -2.84 8.54
N ILE A 56 6.40 -3.86 7.92
CA ILE A 56 5.16 -3.75 7.16
C ILE A 56 4.01 -3.79 8.16
N VAL A 57 3.11 -2.82 8.06
CA VAL A 57 1.93 -2.68 8.92
C VAL A 57 0.66 -2.66 8.08
N ASP A 58 -0.47 -2.95 8.72
CA ASP A 58 -1.76 -2.89 8.04
C ASP A 58 -2.10 -1.44 7.65
N TYR A 59 -2.46 -1.26 6.38
CA TYR A 59 -2.92 0.04 5.90
C TYR A 59 -4.38 0.28 6.30
N ARG A 60 -5.21 -0.76 6.27
CA ARG A 60 -6.62 -0.76 6.70
C ARG A 60 -6.88 -1.83 7.76
#